data_AF-A0A9P4QA23-F1
#
_entry.id   AF-A0A9P4QA23-F1
#
_cell.length_a   1.000
_cell.length_b   1.000
_cell.length_c   1.000
_cell.angle_alpha   90.00
_cell.angle_beta   90.00
_cell.angle_gamma   90.00
#
_symmetry.space_group_name_H-M   'P 1'
#
loop_
_entity.id
_entity.type
_entity.pdbx_description
1 polymer ?
#
loop_
_entity_poly.entity_id
_entity_poly.type
_entity_poly.pdbx_seq_one_letter_code
_entity_poly.pdbx_strand_id
1 'polypeptide(L)'
;MIHVYHKPAVSMMHQRLTASIAVGALARPKNMLCSRELGQDIGLRRKYLALWLDTYDEDILRAVAEMVVGRQLPSLPLCHDEIAQAETVLHPHKQRRDLAGFLETFFVEVRDLHASGSETDQGTQRWQQTVLRSLTLIWILDQVKMSCMVPGRLFKKRSPRKTSKSIVHAMVALLLPYIGDIGRTLKHLEYEVRHGQDPLDEVHYYIENIAVDLRSGILLTRLVEILLFENARKHIEEIRECVITRGEGQCTRGTPALSRIGQRQAKTLSRQLVMPCVSRAQKLHNVHIALSALEIYGELDSTPIAAQDVVDGHREKTLDLLWYILSVHALGHLVDWTPLIADIH
;
A
#
# COMPACT_ATOMS: atom_id res chain seq x y z
N MET A 1 12.26 5.73 -9.48
CA MET A 1 10.92 6.27 -9.77
C MET A 1 10.87 7.04 -11.10
N ILE A 2 11.92 7.80 -11.44
CA ILE A 2 12.03 8.63 -12.65
C ILE A 2 11.77 7.88 -13.98
N HIS A 3 12.23 6.63 -14.12
CA HIS A 3 11.99 5.81 -15.32
C HIS A 3 10.52 5.46 -15.60
N VAL A 4 9.64 5.52 -14.58
CA VAL A 4 8.19 5.28 -14.77
C VAL A 4 7.54 6.45 -15.50
N TYR A 5 8.02 7.67 -15.26
CA TYR A 5 7.45 8.90 -15.83
C TYR A 5 7.94 9.21 -17.24
N HIS A 6 9.17 8.81 -17.59
CA HIS A 6 9.78 9.08 -18.90
C HIS A 6 9.30 8.13 -20.02
N LYS A 7 8.25 7.34 -19.80
CA LYS A 7 7.71 6.46 -20.83
C LYS A 7 6.91 7.27 -21.86
N PRO A 8 7.00 6.96 -23.17
CA PRO A 8 6.31 7.73 -24.22
C PRO A 8 4.78 7.74 -24.06
N ALA A 9 4.20 6.64 -23.58
CA ALA A 9 2.77 6.56 -23.26
C ALA A 9 2.33 7.58 -22.19
N VAL A 10 3.20 7.87 -21.22
CA VAL A 10 2.93 8.81 -20.12
C VAL A 10 3.00 10.24 -20.63
N SER A 11 3.93 10.54 -21.54
CA SER A 11 3.99 11.84 -22.22
C SER A 11 2.72 12.09 -23.04
N MET A 12 2.23 11.09 -23.78
CA MET A 12 0.98 11.21 -24.55
C MET A 12 -0.23 11.41 -23.64
N MET A 13 -0.34 10.65 -22.54
CA MET A 13 -1.39 10.84 -21.53
C MET A 13 -1.32 12.25 -20.93
N HIS A 14 -0.13 12.73 -20.57
CA HIS A 14 0.07 14.07 -20.01
C HIS A 14 -0.34 15.16 -20.99
N GLN A 15 0.01 15.02 -22.28
CA GLN A 15 -0.43 15.94 -23.33
C GLN A 15 -1.96 15.96 -23.47
N ARG A 16 -2.62 14.80 -23.46
CA ARG A 16 -4.09 14.69 -23.51
C ARG A 16 -4.76 15.31 -22.29
N LEU A 17 -4.22 15.09 -21.10
CA LEU A 17 -4.69 15.73 -19.86
C LEU A 17 -4.56 17.25 -19.95
N THR A 18 -3.39 17.73 -20.37
CA THR A 18 -3.11 19.18 -20.52
C THR A 18 -4.09 19.81 -21.52
N ALA A 19 -4.29 19.20 -22.68
CA ALA A 19 -5.26 19.66 -23.67
C ALA A 19 -6.70 19.64 -23.15
N SER A 20 -7.09 18.58 -22.42
CA SER A 20 -8.43 18.46 -21.85
C SER A 20 -8.71 19.48 -20.74
N ILE A 21 -7.71 19.82 -19.93
CA ILE A 21 -7.79 20.85 -18.88
C ILE A 21 -7.80 22.26 -19.50
N ALA A 22 -7.09 22.46 -20.61
CA ALA A 22 -7.05 23.75 -21.29
C ALA A 22 -8.34 24.06 -22.05
N VAL A 23 -8.84 23.09 -22.84
CA VAL A 23 -9.93 23.34 -23.83
C VAL A 23 -11.02 22.26 -23.80
N GLY A 24 -10.76 21.09 -23.20
CA GLY A 24 -11.65 19.94 -23.28
C GLY A 24 -12.62 19.77 -22.11
N ALA A 25 -12.97 18.51 -21.83
CA ALA A 25 -13.98 18.14 -20.85
C ALA A 25 -13.60 18.47 -19.39
N LEU A 26 -12.31 18.69 -19.12
CA LEU A 26 -11.81 19.10 -17.79
C LEU A 26 -11.63 20.62 -17.68
N ALA A 27 -11.94 21.38 -18.72
CA ALA A 27 -11.76 22.82 -18.73
C ALA A 27 -12.70 23.55 -17.77
N ARG A 28 -12.24 24.68 -17.25
CA ARG A 28 -13.03 25.56 -16.40
C ARG A 28 -14.06 26.32 -17.24
N PRO A 29 -15.36 26.29 -16.88
CA PRO A 29 -16.35 27.12 -17.54
C PRO A 29 -16.00 28.61 -17.37
N LYS A 30 -16.02 29.37 -18.47
CA LYS A 30 -15.70 30.81 -18.50
C LYS A 30 -16.56 31.66 -17.56
N ASN A 31 -17.74 31.16 -17.18
CA ASN A 31 -18.71 31.88 -16.35
C ASN A 31 -18.54 31.64 -14.83
N MET A 32 -17.64 30.74 -14.40
CA MET A 32 -17.31 30.59 -12.99
C MET A 32 -16.13 31.50 -12.64
N LEU A 33 -16.47 32.73 -12.29
CA LEU A 33 -15.56 33.75 -11.73
C LEU A 33 -14.62 33.16 -10.66
N CYS A 34 -13.45 33.78 -10.53
CA CYS A 34 -12.28 33.48 -9.68
C CYS A 34 -12.55 33.24 -8.16
N SER A 35 -13.80 33.09 -7.72
CA SER A 35 -14.21 33.10 -6.31
C SER A 35 -13.86 31.85 -5.49
N ARG A 36 -13.29 30.80 -6.10
CA ARG A 36 -12.87 29.55 -5.41
C ARG A 36 -11.44 29.16 -5.72
N GLU A 37 -10.55 30.13 -5.81
CA GLU A 37 -9.13 29.85 -5.96
C GLU A 37 -8.56 29.32 -4.64
N LEU A 38 -7.83 28.21 -4.72
CA LEU A 38 -7.12 27.63 -3.57
C LEU A 38 -6.17 28.64 -2.90
N GLY A 39 -5.68 29.65 -3.62
CA GLY A 39 -4.84 30.70 -3.07
C GLY A 39 -5.59 31.69 -2.17
N GLN A 40 -6.89 31.89 -2.42
CA GLN A 40 -7.71 32.90 -1.72
C GLN A 40 -8.55 32.27 -0.60
N ASP A 41 -9.09 31.07 -0.83
CA ASP A 41 -9.92 30.36 0.16
C ASP A 41 -9.05 29.48 1.08
N ILE A 42 -8.80 29.98 2.29
CA ILE A 42 -8.02 29.29 3.33
C ILE A 42 -8.64 27.93 3.70
N GLY A 43 -9.98 27.84 3.71
CA GLY A 43 -10.70 26.61 4.05
C GLY A 43 -10.56 25.55 2.97
N LEU A 44 -10.70 25.95 1.69
CA LEU A 44 -10.48 25.06 0.55
C LEU A 44 -9.02 24.61 0.47
N ARG A 45 -8.06 25.52 0.69
CA ARG A 45 -6.64 25.21 0.78
C ARG A 45 -6.35 24.18 1.87
N ARG A 46 -6.89 24.38 3.08
CA ARG A 46 -6.72 23.44 4.18
C ARG A 46 -7.30 22.06 3.84
N LYS A 47 -8.48 21.99 3.24
CA LYS A 47 -9.11 20.72 2.79
C LYS A 47 -8.27 20.03 1.71
N TYR A 48 -7.71 20.79 0.77
CA TYR A 48 -6.84 20.28 -0.28
C TYR A 48 -5.54 19.69 0.29
N LEU A 49 -4.87 20.39 1.20
CA LEU A 49 -3.64 19.88 1.83
C LEU A 49 -3.91 18.66 2.72
N ALA A 50 -5.02 18.70 3.48
CA ALA A 50 -5.47 17.58 4.29
C ALA A 50 -5.71 16.32 3.44
N LEU A 51 -6.25 16.48 2.23
CA LEU A 51 -6.45 15.35 1.30
C LEU A 51 -5.14 14.57 1.07
N TRP A 52 -4.02 15.26 0.90
CA TRP A 52 -2.72 14.61 0.68
C TRP A 52 -2.11 14.11 1.98
N LEU A 53 -1.98 15.00 2.96
CA LEU A 53 -1.22 14.77 4.18
C LEU A 53 -1.91 13.79 5.15
N ASP A 54 -3.22 13.65 5.11
CA ASP A 54 -3.96 12.72 5.98
C ASP A 54 -4.20 11.36 5.30
N THR A 55 -4.09 11.32 3.97
CA THR A 55 -4.36 10.11 3.19
C THR A 55 -3.11 9.31 2.91
N TYR A 56 -2.05 9.94 2.41
CA TYR A 56 -0.84 9.25 1.96
C TYR A 56 0.21 9.16 3.06
N ASP A 57 1.09 8.16 2.94
CA ASP A 57 2.34 8.12 3.67
C ASP A 57 3.24 9.31 3.28
N GLU A 58 3.86 9.96 4.28
CA GLU A 58 4.53 11.25 4.09
C GLU A 58 5.85 11.13 3.32
N ASP A 59 6.54 9.99 3.42
CA ASP A 59 7.81 9.78 2.74
C ASP A 59 7.62 9.47 1.25
N ILE A 60 6.62 8.63 0.96
CA ILE A 60 6.24 8.33 -0.42
C ILE A 60 5.68 9.58 -1.11
N LEU A 61 4.81 10.32 -0.40
CA LEU A 61 4.23 11.55 -0.92
C LEU A 61 5.31 12.59 -1.22
N ARG A 62 6.29 12.77 -0.33
CA ARG A 62 7.42 13.68 -0.55
C ARG A 62 8.20 13.31 -1.80
N ALA A 63 8.66 12.07 -1.89
CA ALA A 63 9.51 11.63 -3.00
C ALA A 63 8.80 11.78 -4.35
N VAL A 64 7.49 11.52 -4.41
CA VAL A 64 6.72 11.71 -5.66
C VAL A 64 6.40 13.19 -5.91
N ALA A 65 6.10 13.98 -4.89
CA ALA A 65 5.86 15.42 -5.06
C ALA A 65 7.11 16.13 -5.61
N GLU A 66 8.29 15.80 -5.09
CA GLU A 66 9.57 16.30 -5.60
C GLU A 66 9.79 15.92 -7.07
N MET A 67 9.43 14.68 -7.42
CA MET A 67 9.52 14.18 -8.80
C MET A 67 8.55 14.90 -9.75
N VAL A 68 7.32 15.22 -9.33
CA VAL A 68 6.33 15.95 -10.13
C VAL A 68 6.74 17.41 -10.35
N VAL A 69 7.26 18.06 -9.31
CA VAL A 69 7.68 19.47 -9.37
C VAL A 69 9.07 19.61 -10.02
N GLY A 70 9.90 18.58 -9.96
CA GLY A 70 11.29 18.63 -10.39
C GLY A 70 12.19 19.42 -9.42
N ARG A 71 11.74 19.63 -8.18
CA ARG A 71 12.47 20.35 -7.12
C ARG A 71 12.49 19.48 -5.88
N GLN A 72 13.63 19.48 -5.20
CA GLN A 72 13.78 18.79 -3.92
C GLN A 72 13.27 19.70 -2.80
N LEU A 73 12.62 19.13 -1.77
CA LEU A 73 12.50 19.86 -0.51
C LEU A 73 13.91 20.10 0.04
N PRO A 74 14.12 21.18 0.81
CA PRO A 74 15.32 21.32 1.61
C PRO A 74 15.33 20.21 2.67
N SER A 75 15.85 19.04 2.30
CA SER A 75 16.32 18.02 3.23
C SER A 75 17.84 18.14 3.29
N LEU A 76 18.37 18.06 4.52
CA LEU A 76 19.79 18.16 4.84
C LEU A 76 20.65 17.24 3.95
N PRO A 77 21.89 17.63 3.65
CA PRO A 77 22.66 17.11 2.53
C PRO A 77 22.88 15.60 2.58
N LEU A 78 22.87 15.01 1.38
CA LEU A 78 23.35 13.67 1.07
C LEU A 78 24.76 13.44 1.64
N CYS A 79 24.85 12.83 2.81
CA CYS A 79 26.03 12.08 3.24
C CYS A 79 25.63 10.98 4.22
N HIS A 80 26.37 9.88 4.15
CA HIS A 80 26.29 8.75 5.06
C HIS A 80 26.52 9.22 6.50
N ASP A 81 25.46 9.51 7.26
CA ASP A 81 25.58 9.68 8.70
C ASP A 81 24.31 9.22 9.40
N GLU A 82 24.49 8.32 10.36
CA GLU A 82 23.47 7.74 11.25
C GLU A 82 22.70 8.81 12.07
N ILE A 83 23.15 10.06 11.99
CA ILE A 83 22.62 11.24 12.70
C ILE A 83 21.37 11.82 12.03
N ALA A 84 21.24 11.74 10.69
CA ALA A 84 20.07 12.26 9.98
C ALA A 84 18.79 11.44 10.27
N GLN A 85 18.94 10.14 10.56
CA GLN A 85 17.85 9.31 11.03
C GLN A 85 17.40 9.72 12.43
N ALA A 86 18.33 10.11 13.31
CA ALA A 86 18.00 10.59 14.66
C ALA A 86 17.20 11.92 14.63
N GLU A 87 17.49 12.84 13.72
CA GLU A 87 16.71 14.08 13.58
C GLU A 87 15.31 13.86 13.00
N THR A 88 15.15 12.92 12.06
CA THR A 88 13.81 12.52 11.56
C THR A 88 12.95 11.85 12.63
N VAL A 89 13.58 11.11 13.56
CA VAL A 89 12.90 10.48 14.70
C VAL A 89 12.46 11.54 15.73
N LEU A 90 13.21 12.62 15.90
CA LEU A 90 12.94 13.66 16.90
C LEU A 90 11.80 14.61 16.49
N HIS A 91 11.57 14.86 15.20
CA HIS A 91 10.58 15.88 14.77
C HIS A 91 9.71 15.48 13.55
N PRO A 92 8.80 14.48 13.69
CA PRO A 92 7.82 14.13 12.65
C PRO A 92 6.93 15.33 12.25
N HIS A 93 6.66 16.22 13.21
CA HIS A 93 5.88 17.44 12.96
C HIS A 93 6.59 18.46 12.06
N LYS A 94 7.93 18.53 12.08
CA LYS A 94 8.71 19.43 11.23
C LYS A 94 8.65 18.95 9.78
N GLN A 95 8.90 17.66 9.57
CA GLN A 95 8.84 17.02 8.26
C GLN A 95 7.46 17.16 7.59
N ARG A 96 6.38 17.01 8.37
CA ARG A 96 5.00 17.24 7.90
C ARG A 96 4.76 18.70 7.53
N ARG A 97 5.26 19.65 8.33
CA ARG A 97 5.12 21.09 8.08
C ARG A 97 5.87 21.53 6.82
N ASP A 98 7.07 21.00 6.62
CA ASP A 98 7.90 21.31 5.45
C ASP A 98 7.25 20.75 4.19
N LEU A 99 6.70 19.53 4.25
CA LEU A 99 5.90 18.96 3.16
C LEU A 99 4.64 19.77 2.88
N ALA A 100 3.92 20.23 3.92
CA ALA A 100 2.76 21.09 3.75
C ALA A 100 3.14 22.40 3.05
N GLY A 101 4.22 23.06 3.48
CA GLY A 101 4.72 24.28 2.85
C GLY A 101 5.18 24.08 1.41
N PHE A 102 5.78 22.93 1.10
CA PHE A 102 6.14 22.56 -0.28
C PHE A 102 4.90 22.40 -1.16
N LEU A 103 3.88 21.66 -0.67
CA LEU A 103 2.62 21.50 -1.40
C LEU A 103 1.89 22.83 -1.57
N GLU A 104 1.88 23.72 -0.57
CA GLU A 104 1.34 25.07 -0.70
C GLU A 104 2.07 25.87 -1.78
N THR A 105 3.39 25.89 -1.77
CA THR A 105 4.21 26.69 -2.70
C THR A 105 4.08 26.20 -4.15
N PHE A 106 4.11 24.88 -4.36
CA PHE A 106 4.20 24.30 -5.69
C PHE A 106 2.87 23.79 -6.24
N PHE A 107 1.95 23.30 -5.41
CA PHE A 107 0.66 22.83 -5.90
C PHE A 107 -0.41 23.92 -5.84
N VAL A 108 -0.40 24.78 -4.81
CA VAL A 108 -1.43 25.83 -4.65
C VAL A 108 -1.01 27.16 -5.30
N GLU A 109 0.16 27.69 -4.94
CA GLU A 109 0.63 28.98 -5.44
C GLU A 109 1.27 28.87 -6.83
N VAL A 110 1.77 27.66 -7.17
CA VAL A 110 2.40 27.34 -8.45
C VAL A 110 3.47 28.38 -8.84
N ARG A 111 4.37 28.71 -7.90
CA ARG A 111 5.39 29.76 -8.07
C ARG A 111 6.39 29.51 -9.21
N ASP A 112 6.36 28.34 -9.85
CA ASP A 112 7.25 27.98 -10.96
C ASP A 112 6.78 28.52 -12.32
N LEU A 113 5.55 29.03 -12.41
CA LEU A 113 5.02 29.60 -13.64
C LEU A 113 5.50 31.05 -13.80
N HIS A 114 6.17 31.33 -14.92
CA HIS A 114 6.48 32.70 -15.32
C HIS A 114 5.17 33.46 -15.59
N ALA A 115 4.95 34.54 -14.84
CA ALA A 115 3.77 35.39 -14.99
C ALA A 115 3.82 36.11 -16.35
N SER A 116 3.13 35.57 -17.34
CA SER A 116 2.99 36.15 -18.68
C SER A 116 1.51 36.20 -19.02
N GLY A 117 0.89 37.37 -18.94
CA GLY A 117 -0.53 37.57 -19.26
C GLY A 117 -1.28 38.39 -18.20
N SER A 118 -2.57 38.63 -18.44
CA SER A 118 -3.45 39.34 -17.51
C SER A 118 -3.61 38.56 -16.19
N GLU A 119 -3.97 39.22 -15.08
CA GLU A 119 -4.15 38.55 -13.78
C GLU A 119 -5.19 37.41 -13.85
N THR A 120 -6.22 37.57 -14.68
CA THR A 120 -7.24 36.55 -14.94
C THR A 120 -6.70 35.32 -15.68
N ASP A 121 -5.79 35.53 -16.63
CA ASP A 121 -5.15 34.44 -17.36
C ASP A 121 -4.18 33.69 -16.45
N GLN A 122 -3.47 34.41 -15.59
CA GLN A 122 -2.57 33.82 -14.60
C GLN A 122 -3.32 32.96 -13.58
N GLY A 123 -4.46 33.42 -13.07
CA GLY A 123 -5.29 32.63 -12.14
C GLY A 123 -5.78 31.33 -12.78
N THR A 124 -6.19 31.40 -14.06
CA THR A 124 -6.61 30.23 -14.85
C THR A 124 -5.45 29.26 -15.04
N GLN A 125 -4.27 29.74 -15.45
CA GLN A 125 -3.10 28.91 -15.67
C GLN A 125 -2.60 28.24 -14.38
N ARG A 126 -2.59 28.97 -13.25
CA ARG A 126 -2.24 28.42 -11.93
C ARG A 126 -3.16 27.27 -11.57
N TRP A 127 -4.48 27.48 -11.68
CA TRP A 127 -5.47 26.43 -11.40
C TRP A 127 -5.31 25.21 -12.33
N GLN A 128 -5.11 25.42 -13.64
CA GLN A 128 -4.89 24.33 -14.60
C GLN A 128 -3.67 23.49 -14.19
N GLN A 129 -2.59 24.16 -13.80
CA GLN A 129 -1.37 23.51 -13.34
C GLN A 129 -1.58 22.78 -12.01
N THR A 130 -2.36 23.32 -11.07
CA THR A 130 -2.72 22.62 -9.83
C THR A 130 -3.48 21.33 -10.12
N VAL A 131 -4.48 21.37 -11.00
CA VAL A 131 -5.24 20.17 -11.39
C VAL A 131 -4.33 19.15 -12.06
N LEU A 132 -3.49 19.59 -13.00
CA LEU A 132 -2.55 18.72 -13.72
C LEU A 132 -1.53 18.08 -12.77
N ARG A 133 -0.90 18.87 -11.89
CA ARG A 133 0.05 18.37 -10.87
C ARG A 133 -0.62 17.39 -9.91
N SER A 134 -1.87 17.65 -9.52
CA SER A 134 -2.62 16.76 -8.62
C SER A 134 -2.96 15.42 -9.29
N LEU A 135 -3.42 15.42 -10.55
CA LEU A 135 -3.70 14.20 -11.30
C LEU A 135 -2.43 13.40 -11.58
N THR A 136 -1.34 14.08 -11.98
CA THR A 136 -0.05 13.43 -12.21
C THR A 136 0.54 12.85 -10.92
N LEU A 137 0.42 13.55 -9.78
CA LEU A 137 0.81 13.06 -8.46
C LEU A 137 0.08 11.75 -8.10
N ILE A 138 -1.26 11.72 -8.20
CA ILE A 138 -2.04 10.50 -7.91
C ILE A 138 -1.62 9.36 -8.82
N TRP A 139 -1.45 9.64 -10.12
CA TRP A 139 -1.07 8.63 -11.09
C TRP A 139 0.31 8.05 -10.79
N ILE A 140 1.33 8.86 -10.49
CA ILE A 140 2.67 8.35 -10.18
C ILE A 140 2.63 7.54 -8.88
N LEU A 141 1.93 8.02 -7.84
CA LEU A 141 1.75 7.27 -6.59
C LEU A 141 1.12 5.88 -6.84
N ASP A 142 0.12 5.81 -7.72
CA ASP A 142 -0.52 4.56 -8.14
C ASP A 142 0.47 3.64 -8.86
N GLN A 143 1.19 4.16 -9.86
CA GLN A 143 2.12 3.38 -10.66
C GLN A 143 3.31 2.87 -9.85
N VAL A 144 3.87 3.70 -8.96
CA VAL A 144 4.98 3.32 -8.07
C VAL A 144 4.56 2.17 -7.16
N LYS A 145 3.30 2.18 -6.70
CA LYS A 145 2.77 1.10 -5.88
C LYS A 145 2.48 -0.17 -6.69
N MET A 146 1.87 -0.04 -7.87
CA MET A 146 1.56 -1.16 -8.77
C MET A 146 2.80 -1.86 -9.33
N SER A 147 3.89 -1.11 -9.51
CA SER A 147 5.20 -1.65 -9.90
C SER A 147 6.00 -2.22 -8.71
N CYS A 148 5.45 -2.21 -7.50
CA CYS A 148 6.08 -2.68 -6.26
C CYS A 148 7.42 -1.98 -5.95
N MET A 149 7.63 -0.75 -6.43
CA MET A 149 8.87 -0.02 -6.20
C MET A 149 9.04 0.45 -4.75
N VAL A 150 7.92 0.65 -4.06
CA VAL A 150 7.92 1.09 -2.66
C VAL A 150 7.29 0.01 -1.77
N PRO A 151 8.05 -0.49 -0.77
CA PRO A 151 7.52 -1.43 0.21
C PRO A 151 6.50 -0.73 1.13
N GLY A 152 5.64 -1.51 1.79
CA GLY A 152 4.73 -0.96 2.80
C GLY A 152 3.38 -0.46 2.28
N ARG A 153 2.79 0.55 2.92
CA ARG A 153 1.43 1.04 2.64
C ARG A 153 1.50 2.36 1.88
N LEU A 154 0.60 2.56 0.91
CA LEU A 154 0.51 3.86 0.25
C LEU A 154 -0.34 4.83 1.07
N PHE A 155 -1.40 4.31 1.69
CA PHE A 155 -2.34 5.08 2.50
C PHE A 155 -2.12 4.82 3.99
N LYS A 156 -2.27 5.88 4.79
CA LYS A 156 -2.24 5.81 6.25
C LYS A 156 -3.37 4.93 6.78
N LYS A 157 -3.16 4.24 7.92
CA LYS A 157 -4.19 3.38 8.54
C LYS A 157 -5.49 4.13 8.83
N ARG A 158 -5.39 5.37 9.31
CA ARG A 158 -6.54 6.23 9.66
C ARG A 158 -7.15 6.97 8.47
N SER A 159 -6.63 6.78 7.25
CA SER A 159 -7.16 7.50 6.09
C SER A 159 -8.59 7.04 5.78
N PRO A 160 -9.52 7.96 5.47
CA PRO A 160 -10.87 7.58 5.05
C PRO A 160 -10.89 7.00 3.62
N ARG A 161 -9.84 7.25 2.84
CA ARG A 161 -9.72 6.87 1.44
C ARG A 161 -8.61 5.82 1.29
N LYS A 162 -8.99 4.67 0.75
CA LYS A 162 -8.12 3.48 0.59
C LYS A 162 -7.90 3.06 -0.86
N THR A 163 -8.47 3.82 -1.80
CA THR A 163 -8.29 3.57 -3.23
C THR A 163 -7.87 4.85 -3.93
N SER A 164 -6.96 4.74 -4.88
CA SER A 164 -6.50 5.89 -5.66
C SER A 164 -7.66 6.53 -6.45
N LYS A 165 -8.63 5.73 -6.92
CA LYS A 165 -9.89 6.24 -7.52
C LYS A 165 -10.67 7.14 -6.57
N SER A 166 -10.84 6.75 -5.31
CA SER A 166 -11.56 7.57 -4.32
C SER A 166 -10.87 8.91 -4.05
N ILE A 167 -9.56 8.99 -4.23
CA ILE A 167 -8.77 10.22 -4.07
C ILE A 167 -8.93 11.11 -5.29
N VAL A 168 -8.93 10.55 -6.50
CA VAL A 168 -9.28 11.30 -7.72
C VAL A 168 -10.65 11.94 -7.58
N HIS A 169 -11.67 11.17 -7.16
CA HIS A 169 -13.01 11.71 -6.92
C HIS A 169 -13.02 12.81 -5.85
N ALA A 170 -12.26 12.65 -4.76
CA ALA A 170 -12.13 13.67 -3.71
C ALA A 170 -11.54 14.97 -4.25
N MET A 171 -10.45 14.84 -4.99
CA MET A 171 -9.69 15.94 -5.56
C MET A 171 -10.53 16.69 -6.58
N VAL A 172 -11.24 15.98 -7.47
CA VAL A 172 -12.16 16.58 -8.45
C VAL A 172 -13.33 17.25 -7.75
N ALA A 173 -13.92 16.66 -6.70
CA ALA A 173 -14.98 17.32 -5.95
C ALA A 173 -14.52 18.65 -5.31
N LEU A 174 -13.24 18.78 -4.96
CA LEU A 174 -12.66 20.01 -4.41
C LEU A 174 -12.31 21.04 -5.50
N LEU A 175 -11.69 20.62 -6.61
CA LEU A 175 -11.12 21.51 -7.63
C LEU A 175 -12.03 21.75 -8.85
N LEU A 176 -12.91 20.80 -9.13
CA LEU A 176 -13.72 20.64 -10.35
C LEU A 176 -15.17 20.23 -9.99
N PRO A 177 -15.88 20.97 -9.11
CA PRO A 177 -17.18 20.54 -8.58
C PRO A 177 -18.30 20.45 -9.64
N TYR A 178 -18.07 21.00 -10.83
CA TYR A 178 -19.00 20.98 -11.96
C TYR A 178 -18.89 19.73 -12.82
N ILE A 179 -17.85 18.91 -12.63
CA ILE A 179 -17.67 17.67 -13.38
C ILE A 179 -18.40 16.55 -12.65
N GLY A 180 -19.31 15.88 -13.36
CA GLY A 180 -20.02 14.70 -12.87
C GLY A 180 -19.14 13.45 -12.87
N ASP A 181 -19.38 12.55 -13.83
CA ASP A 181 -18.64 11.28 -13.93
C ASP A 181 -17.22 11.48 -14.49
N ILE A 182 -16.31 11.87 -13.59
CA ILE A 182 -14.88 12.00 -13.89
C ILE A 182 -14.23 10.66 -14.29
N GLY A 183 -14.74 9.53 -13.80
CA GLY A 183 -14.19 8.21 -14.10
C GLY A 183 -14.28 7.91 -15.59
N ARG A 184 -15.44 8.20 -16.19
CA ARG A 184 -15.63 8.08 -17.63
C ARG A 184 -14.74 9.04 -18.41
N THR A 185 -14.66 10.31 -18.01
CA THR A 185 -13.82 11.31 -18.71
C THR A 185 -12.34 10.92 -18.70
N LEU A 186 -11.81 10.52 -17.54
CA LEU A 186 -10.42 10.10 -17.40
C LEU A 186 -10.11 8.82 -18.18
N LYS A 187 -11.06 7.88 -18.26
CA LYS A 187 -10.90 6.66 -19.07
C LYS A 187 -10.69 6.97 -20.56
N HIS A 188 -11.38 7.96 -21.11
CA HIS A 188 -11.18 8.39 -22.51
C HIS A 188 -9.82 9.07 -22.72
N LEU A 189 -9.24 9.64 -21.67
CA LEU A 189 -7.91 10.25 -21.70
C LEU A 189 -6.78 9.24 -21.44
N GLU A 190 -7.10 7.93 -21.41
CA GLU A 190 -6.16 6.85 -21.05
C GLU A 190 -5.54 7.03 -19.65
N TYR A 191 -6.20 7.78 -18.77
CA TYR A 191 -5.81 7.91 -17.37
C TYR A 191 -6.45 6.76 -16.59
N GLU A 192 -5.61 5.81 -16.18
CA GLU A 192 -6.03 4.66 -15.39
C GLU A 192 -5.28 4.57 -14.06
N VAL A 193 -6.06 4.35 -13.01
CA VAL A 193 -5.61 4.29 -11.63
C VAL A 193 -6.28 3.08 -10.99
N ARG A 194 -5.47 2.15 -10.49
CA ARG A 194 -5.91 0.79 -10.16
C ARG A 194 -5.62 0.37 -8.72
N HIS A 195 -4.76 1.08 -8.00
CA HIS A 195 -4.38 0.71 -6.66
C HIS A 195 -5.55 0.88 -5.67
N GLY A 196 -5.85 -0.22 -4.98
CA GLY A 196 -6.62 -0.26 -3.74
C GLY A 196 -5.77 -0.95 -2.68
N GLN A 197 -5.68 -0.36 -1.50
CA GLN A 197 -4.93 -0.93 -0.39
C GLN A 197 -5.71 -2.09 0.21
N ASP A 198 -5.05 -3.23 0.32
CA ASP A 198 -5.62 -4.43 0.94
C ASP A 198 -5.74 -4.21 2.46
N PRO A 199 -6.92 -4.40 3.06
CA PRO A 199 -7.10 -4.32 4.51
C PRO A 199 -6.10 -5.19 5.29
N LEU A 200 -5.66 -6.31 4.71
CA LEU A 200 -4.70 -7.22 5.34
C LEU A 200 -3.32 -6.61 5.53
N ASP A 201 -2.95 -5.62 4.72
CA ASP A 201 -1.67 -4.91 4.86
C ASP A 201 -1.69 -3.94 6.05
N GLU A 202 -2.87 -3.53 6.54
CA GLU A 202 -3.03 -2.61 7.67
C GLU A 202 -2.99 -3.30 9.04
N VAL A 203 -3.21 -4.61 9.04
CA VAL A 203 -3.20 -5.46 10.24
C VAL A 203 -1.84 -5.40 10.91
N HIS A 204 -1.86 -5.34 12.24
CA HIS A 204 -0.67 -5.45 13.07
C HIS A 204 -0.44 -6.93 13.41
N TYR A 205 0.54 -7.56 12.75
CA TYR A 205 0.85 -8.98 12.97
C TYR A 205 1.78 -9.16 14.18
N TYR A 206 1.26 -8.84 15.35
CA TYR A 206 1.94 -9.02 16.63
C TYR A 206 0.88 -9.40 17.68
N ILE A 207 1.22 -10.37 18.52
CA ILE A 207 0.32 -10.90 19.55
C ILE A 207 0.75 -10.31 20.89
N GLU A 208 -0.10 -9.45 21.46
CA GLU A 208 0.07 -8.92 22.82
C GLU A 208 -0.67 -9.82 23.82
N ASN A 209 -1.90 -10.19 23.47
CA ASN A 209 -2.75 -11.03 24.29
C ASN A 209 -3.39 -12.12 23.45
N ILE A 210 -2.84 -13.33 23.61
CA ILE A 210 -3.28 -14.55 22.91
C ILE A 210 -4.80 -14.73 22.97
N ALA A 211 -5.42 -14.47 24.13
CA ALA A 211 -6.85 -14.70 24.34
C ALA A 211 -7.74 -13.70 23.61
N VAL A 212 -7.22 -12.57 23.13
CA VAL A 212 -7.99 -11.49 22.48
C VAL A 212 -7.63 -11.38 21.00
N ASP A 213 -6.33 -11.41 20.68
CA ASP A 213 -5.85 -11.10 19.34
C ASP A 213 -6.15 -12.21 18.33
N LEU A 214 -6.17 -13.48 18.78
CA LEU A 214 -6.51 -14.63 17.95
C LEU A 214 -8.01 -14.75 17.65
N ARG A 215 -8.89 -14.11 18.44
CA ARG A 215 -10.35 -14.16 18.25
C ARG A 215 -10.80 -13.65 16.89
N SER A 216 -10.00 -12.80 16.25
CA SER A 216 -10.29 -12.25 14.93
C SER A 216 -10.14 -13.28 13.81
N GLY A 217 -9.43 -14.39 14.07
CA GLY A 217 -9.03 -15.38 13.08
C GLY A 217 -7.92 -14.90 12.13
N ILE A 218 -7.66 -13.59 12.02
CA ILE A 218 -6.72 -13.04 11.04
C ILE A 218 -5.28 -13.49 11.36
N LEU A 219 -4.84 -13.30 12.60
CA LEU A 219 -3.50 -13.69 13.04
C LEU A 219 -3.32 -15.21 13.03
N LEU A 220 -4.36 -15.95 13.43
CA LEU A 220 -4.36 -17.41 13.43
C LEU A 220 -4.22 -17.95 12.00
N THR A 221 -5.06 -17.50 11.07
CA THR A 221 -4.97 -17.91 9.66
C THR A 221 -3.64 -17.54 9.06
N ARG A 222 -3.09 -16.37 9.40
CA ARG A 222 -1.75 -15.96 8.96
C ARG A 222 -0.66 -16.88 9.51
N LEU A 223 -0.74 -17.26 10.78
CA LEU A 223 0.20 -18.19 11.42
C LEU A 223 0.16 -19.56 10.75
N VAL A 224 -1.03 -20.13 10.60
CA VAL A 224 -1.25 -21.41 9.90
C VAL A 224 -0.73 -21.35 8.46
N GLU A 225 -0.99 -20.25 7.77
CA GLU A 225 -0.49 -20.04 6.41
C GLU A 225 1.05 -20.00 6.34
N ILE A 226 1.71 -19.34 7.28
CA ILE A 226 3.18 -19.30 7.30
C ILE A 226 3.72 -20.72 7.52
N LEU A 227 3.21 -21.43 8.53
CA LEU A 227 3.70 -22.76 8.89
C LEU A 227 3.43 -23.81 7.78
N LEU A 228 2.21 -23.87 7.23
CA LEU A 228 1.87 -24.85 6.19
C LEU A 228 2.58 -24.58 4.86
N PHE A 229 2.72 -23.32 4.45
CA PHE A 229 3.30 -22.99 3.14
C PHE A 229 4.81 -22.71 3.18
N GLU A 230 5.45 -22.58 4.35
CA GLU A 230 6.90 -22.76 4.48
C GLU A 230 7.30 -24.22 4.36
N ASN A 231 6.53 -25.16 4.94
CA ASN A 231 6.71 -26.61 4.74
C ASN A 231 6.74 -26.98 3.24
N ALA A 232 5.80 -26.45 2.47
CA ALA A 232 5.75 -26.68 1.02
C ALA A 232 6.96 -26.08 0.26
N ARG A 233 7.53 -24.97 0.74
CA ARG A 233 8.71 -24.35 0.10
C ARG A 233 9.98 -25.13 0.36
N LYS A 234 10.22 -25.57 1.61
CA LYS A 234 11.40 -26.37 1.98
C LYS A 234 11.43 -27.70 1.20
N HIS A 235 10.29 -28.39 1.11
CA HIS A 235 10.17 -29.61 0.29
C HIS A 235 10.48 -29.37 -1.20
N ILE A 236 10.06 -28.22 -1.77
CA ILE A 236 10.36 -27.89 -3.18
C ILE A 236 11.84 -27.53 -3.36
N GLU A 237 12.47 -26.86 -2.40
CA GLU A 237 13.90 -26.54 -2.45
C GLU A 237 14.78 -27.78 -2.25
N GLU A 238 14.43 -28.70 -1.35
CA GLU A 238 15.11 -30.01 -1.17
C GLU A 238 14.99 -30.90 -2.41
N ILE A 239 13.82 -30.94 -3.07
CA ILE A 239 13.65 -31.65 -4.35
C ILE A 239 14.50 -31.00 -5.45
N ARG A 240 14.66 -29.66 -5.46
CA ARG A 240 15.50 -28.98 -6.43
C ARG A 240 16.98 -29.25 -6.20
N GLU A 241 17.47 -29.26 -4.95
CA GLU A 241 18.84 -29.64 -4.64
C GLU A 241 19.13 -31.10 -5.03
N CYS A 242 18.16 -32.01 -4.84
CA CYS A 242 18.23 -33.39 -5.32
C CYS A 242 18.26 -33.52 -6.86
N VAL A 243 17.60 -32.61 -7.59
CA VAL A 243 17.59 -32.60 -9.06
C VAL A 243 18.86 -31.94 -9.63
N ILE A 244 19.42 -30.95 -8.94
CA ILE A 244 20.65 -30.25 -9.35
C ILE A 244 21.89 -31.14 -9.13
N THR A 245 21.90 -32.00 -8.12
CA THR A 245 23.01 -32.97 -7.87
C THR A 245 23.01 -34.16 -8.83
N ARG A 246 22.04 -34.27 -9.75
CA ARG A 246 21.96 -35.36 -10.73
C ARG A 246 22.11 -34.92 -12.20
N GLY A 247 22.52 -33.68 -12.45
CA GLY A 247 22.78 -33.19 -13.80
C GLY A 247 23.83 -32.09 -13.84
N GLU A 248 25.07 -32.44 -14.13
CA GLU A 248 26.08 -31.49 -14.59
C GLU A 248 25.63 -30.88 -15.92
N GLY A 249 25.45 -29.55 -15.95
CA GLY A 249 25.05 -28.85 -17.18
C GLY A 249 24.55 -27.42 -16.98
N GLN A 250 25.47 -26.53 -16.60
CA GLN A 250 25.53 -25.09 -16.96
C GLN A 250 24.20 -24.36 -17.28
N CYS A 251 23.70 -23.56 -16.32
CA CYS A 251 22.76 -22.47 -16.60
C CYS A 251 23.11 -21.22 -15.79
N THR A 252 23.54 -20.18 -16.51
CA THR A 252 23.85 -18.84 -16.01
C THR A 252 22.60 -18.00 -15.76
N ARG A 253 22.61 -17.26 -14.64
CA ARG A 253 22.06 -15.90 -14.46
C ARG A 253 20.53 -15.72 -14.63
N GLY A 254 19.83 -15.53 -13.50
CA GLY A 254 18.45 -15.02 -13.52
C GLY A 254 17.71 -14.98 -12.18
N THR A 255 18.21 -14.27 -11.17
CA THR A 255 17.48 -14.06 -9.89
C THR A 255 17.08 -12.60 -9.72
N PRO A 256 15.87 -12.22 -10.19
CA PRO A 256 15.03 -11.35 -9.37
C PRO A 256 13.52 -11.67 -9.42
N ALA A 257 13.09 -12.75 -10.10
CA ALA A 257 11.66 -13.04 -10.30
C ALA A 257 11.03 -13.98 -9.26
N LEU A 258 11.83 -14.81 -8.57
CA LEU A 258 11.31 -15.85 -7.66
C LEU A 258 10.85 -15.33 -6.29
N SER A 259 11.37 -14.18 -5.82
CA SER A 259 10.87 -13.55 -4.58
C SER A 259 9.39 -13.13 -4.67
N ARG A 260 8.89 -12.87 -5.89
CA ARG A 260 7.51 -12.44 -6.15
C ARG A 260 6.50 -13.61 -6.19
N ILE A 261 6.94 -14.79 -6.61
CA ILE A 261 6.08 -16.00 -6.61
C ILE A 261 5.93 -16.51 -5.16
N GLY A 262 7.01 -16.46 -4.39
CA GLY A 262 6.98 -16.75 -2.95
C GLY A 262 5.93 -15.90 -2.23
N GLN A 263 6.01 -14.56 -2.29
CA GLN A 263 5.07 -13.69 -1.57
C GLN A 263 3.60 -13.79 -2.04
N ARG A 264 3.34 -14.13 -3.31
CA ARG A 264 1.97 -14.28 -3.83
C ARG A 264 1.33 -15.63 -3.50
N GLN A 265 2.12 -16.69 -3.32
CA GLN A 265 1.67 -17.98 -2.78
C GLN A 265 1.57 -17.94 -1.24
N ALA A 266 2.33 -17.06 -0.58
CA ALA A 266 2.34 -16.89 0.87
C ALA A 266 1.06 -16.30 1.48
N LYS A 267 0.05 -15.93 0.69
CA LYS A 267 -1.19 -15.28 1.14
C LYS A 267 -2.46 -15.99 0.61
N THR A 268 -2.39 -17.30 0.38
CA THR A 268 -3.50 -18.08 -0.19
C THR A 268 -4.71 -18.15 0.75
N LEU A 269 -4.51 -18.45 2.03
CA LEU A 269 -5.56 -18.46 3.05
C LEU A 269 -5.94 -17.03 3.46
N SER A 270 -4.95 -16.15 3.59
CA SER A 270 -5.20 -14.76 3.97
C SER A 270 -6.14 -14.04 3.00
N ARG A 271 -6.12 -14.37 1.70
CA ARG A 271 -7.05 -13.81 0.69
C ARG A 271 -8.51 -14.22 0.86
N GLN A 272 -8.78 -15.30 1.58
CA GLN A 272 -10.14 -15.78 1.85
C GLN A 272 -10.75 -15.12 3.09
N LEU A 273 -9.95 -14.39 3.87
CA LEU A 273 -10.42 -13.72 5.08
C LEU A 273 -11.41 -12.59 4.76
N VAL A 274 -12.43 -12.48 5.59
CA VAL A 274 -13.41 -11.40 5.53
C VAL A 274 -12.90 -10.20 6.33
N MET A 275 -12.82 -9.06 5.65
CA MET A 275 -12.38 -7.79 6.20
C MET A 275 -13.34 -6.65 5.83
N PRO A 276 -13.62 -5.69 6.75
CA PRO A 276 -13.18 -5.64 8.15
C PRO A 276 -13.91 -6.67 9.03
N CYS A 277 -13.19 -7.28 9.98
CA CYS A 277 -13.71 -8.34 10.86
C CYS A 277 -14.39 -7.74 12.12
N VAL A 278 -15.59 -7.19 11.94
CA VAL A 278 -16.33 -6.49 12.99
C VAL A 278 -17.30 -7.43 13.70
N SER A 279 -18.01 -8.27 12.95
CA SER A 279 -19.07 -9.13 13.50
C SER A 279 -18.55 -10.48 13.99
N ARG A 280 -19.25 -11.10 14.97
CA ARG A 280 -18.92 -12.45 15.45
C ARG A 280 -18.97 -13.50 14.33
N ALA A 281 -19.91 -13.39 13.40
CA ALA A 281 -20.01 -14.29 12.25
C ALA A 281 -18.78 -14.19 11.32
N GLN A 282 -18.25 -12.98 11.09
CA GLN A 282 -17.02 -12.78 10.30
C GLN A 282 -15.81 -13.39 11.01
N LYS A 283 -15.72 -13.25 12.33
CA LYS A 283 -14.66 -13.86 13.15
C LYS A 283 -14.70 -15.39 13.06
N LEU A 284 -15.89 -15.98 13.21
CA LEU A 284 -16.09 -17.43 13.09
C LEU A 284 -15.66 -17.96 11.73
N HIS A 285 -16.07 -17.28 10.65
CA HIS A 285 -15.66 -17.65 9.30
C HIS A 285 -14.13 -17.60 9.12
N ASN A 286 -13.48 -16.53 9.59
CA ASN A 286 -12.03 -16.39 9.51
C ASN A 286 -11.29 -17.48 10.29
N VAL A 287 -11.74 -17.80 11.51
CA VAL A 287 -11.18 -18.90 12.31
C VAL A 287 -11.43 -20.25 11.65
N HIS A 288 -12.60 -20.46 11.06
CA HIS A 288 -12.93 -21.70 10.35
C HIS A 288 -11.99 -21.95 9.17
N ILE A 289 -11.61 -20.91 8.41
CA ILE A 289 -10.59 -21.03 7.34
C ILE A 289 -9.28 -21.60 7.89
N ALA A 290 -8.83 -21.14 9.06
CA ALA A 290 -7.61 -21.66 9.69
C ALA A 290 -7.77 -23.13 10.12
N LEU A 291 -8.88 -23.47 10.77
CA LEU A 291 -9.13 -24.83 11.26
C LEU A 291 -9.29 -25.81 10.10
N SER A 292 -10.06 -25.47 9.07
CA SER A 292 -10.20 -26.31 7.88
C SER A 292 -8.87 -26.51 7.15
N ALA A 293 -7.99 -25.49 7.13
CA ALA A 293 -6.65 -25.68 6.59
C ALA A 293 -5.81 -26.64 7.45
N LEU A 294 -5.92 -26.58 8.78
CA LEU A 294 -5.25 -27.51 9.68
C LEU A 294 -5.82 -28.94 9.61
N GLU A 295 -7.11 -29.11 9.33
CA GLU A 295 -7.73 -30.43 9.11
C GLU A 295 -7.28 -31.07 7.79
N ILE A 296 -7.11 -30.26 6.74
CA ILE A 296 -6.72 -30.77 5.41
C ILE A 296 -5.22 -31.09 5.35
N TYR A 297 -4.39 -30.25 5.97
CA TYR A 297 -2.94 -30.31 5.85
C TYR A 297 -2.22 -30.73 7.14
N GLY A 298 -2.95 -30.93 8.22
CA GLY A 298 -2.44 -31.45 9.50
C GLY A 298 -3.24 -32.65 9.96
N GLU A 299 -2.60 -33.52 10.72
CA GLU A 299 -3.25 -34.68 11.35
C GLU A 299 -4.00 -34.22 12.62
N LEU A 300 -5.10 -33.47 12.43
CA LEU A 300 -5.93 -32.96 13.53
C LEU A 300 -6.85 -34.06 14.09
N ASP A 301 -6.27 -35.19 14.50
CA ASP A 301 -7.07 -36.35 14.93
C ASP A 301 -7.47 -36.32 16.42
N SER A 302 -6.95 -35.37 17.23
CA SER A 302 -7.02 -35.50 18.69
C SER A 302 -7.57 -34.32 19.50
N THR A 303 -7.98 -33.19 18.91
CA THR A 303 -8.56 -32.07 19.69
C THR A 303 -9.84 -31.50 19.07
N PRO A 304 -11.02 -31.65 19.72
CA PRO A 304 -12.29 -31.09 19.23
C PRO A 304 -12.38 -29.59 19.55
N ILE A 305 -11.61 -28.77 18.84
CA ILE A 305 -11.59 -27.32 19.03
C ILE A 305 -12.49 -26.70 17.97
N ALA A 306 -13.65 -26.20 18.39
CA ALA A 306 -14.56 -25.52 17.49
C ALA A 306 -14.11 -24.07 17.26
N ALA A 307 -14.45 -23.49 16.10
CA ALA A 307 -14.19 -22.07 15.85
C ALA A 307 -14.82 -21.14 16.91
N GLN A 308 -15.93 -21.56 17.52
CA GLN A 308 -16.59 -20.85 18.62
C GLN A 308 -15.70 -20.72 19.84
N ASP A 309 -14.92 -21.76 20.14
CA ASP A 309 -14.05 -21.80 21.31
C ASP A 309 -12.97 -20.69 21.25
N VAL A 310 -12.41 -20.47 20.05
CA VAL A 310 -11.41 -19.42 19.80
C VAL A 310 -12.06 -18.04 19.78
N VAL A 311 -13.21 -17.87 19.12
CA VAL A 311 -13.88 -16.56 18.99
C VAL A 311 -14.41 -16.05 20.33
N ASP A 312 -14.95 -16.95 21.15
CA ASP A 312 -15.46 -16.62 22.49
C ASP A 312 -14.31 -16.48 23.51
N GLY A 313 -13.11 -16.95 23.15
CA GLY A 313 -11.86 -16.74 23.87
C GLY A 313 -11.65 -17.69 25.03
N HIS A 314 -12.05 -18.96 24.85
CA HIS A 314 -11.76 -20.04 25.77
C HIS A 314 -10.25 -20.30 25.81
N ARG A 315 -9.60 -19.88 26.90
CA ARG A 315 -8.13 -19.85 27.02
C ARG A 315 -7.49 -21.22 26.87
N GLU A 316 -7.99 -22.21 27.59
CA GLU A 316 -7.47 -23.58 27.58
C GLU A 316 -7.52 -24.17 26.16
N LYS A 317 -8.70 -24.16 25.55
CA LYS A 317 -8.87 -24.62 24.17
C LYS A 317 -8.04 -23.84 23.15
N THR A 318 -7.86 -22.53 23.34
CA THR A 318 -7.00 -21.74 22.45
C THR A 318 -5.52 -22.11 22.63
N LEU A 319 -5.08 -22.39 23.86
CA LEU A 319 -3.72 -22.87 24.12
C LEU A 319 -3.51 -24.28 23.59
N ASP A 320 -4.49 -25.16 23.72
CA ASP A 320 -4.46 -26.51 23.15
C ASP A 320 -4.30 -26.43 21.62
N LEU A 321 -5.03 -25.53 20.95
CA LEU A 321 -4.90 -25.29 19.52
C LEU A 321 -3.49 -24.82 19.14
N LEU A 322 -2.96 -23.84 19.88
CA LEU A 322 -1.61 -23.31 19.62
C LEU A 322 -0.54 -24.36 19.89
N TRP A 323 -0.71 -25.15 20.95
CA TRP A 323 0.19 -26.25 21.26
C TRP A 323 0.18 -27.29 20.14
N TYR A 324 -1.00 -27.68 19.65
CA TYR A 324 -1.13 -28.55 18.49
C TYR A 324 -0.40 -27.98 17.25
N ILE A 325 -0.66 -26.71 16.91
CA ILE A 325 0.00 -26.05 15.78
C ILE A 325 1.53 -26.08 15.95
N LEU A 326 2.01 -25.83 17.18
CA LEU A 326 3.43 -25.82 17.50
C LEU A 326 4.03 -27.24 17.43
N SER A 327 3.35 -28.24 17.99
CA SER A 327 3.82 -29.63 18.07
C SER A 327 3.90 -30.30 16.72
N VAL A 328 2.88 -30.12 15.87
CA VAL A 328 2.79 -30.81 14.59
C VAL A 328 3.56 -30.07 13.50
N HIS A 329 3.50 -28.72 13.49
CA HIS A 329 3.98 -27.95 12.33
C HIS A 329 5.19 -27.06 12.62
N ALA A 330 5.45 -26.65 13.86
CA ALA A 330 6.56 -25.74 14.17
C ALA A 330 7.80 -26.45 14.73
N LEU A 331 7.65 -27.54 15.47
CA LEU A 331 8.78 -28.27 16.07
C LEU A 331 9.75 -28.84 15.03
N GLY A 332 9.26 -29.26 13.86
CA GLY A 332 10.10 -29.63 12.72
C GLY A 332 10.92 -28.48 12.12
N HIS A 333 10.61 -27.22 12.46
CA HIS A 333 11.39 -26.05 12.04
C HIS A 333 12.34 -25.53 13.11
N LEU A 334 12.05 -25.82 14.39
CA LEU A 334 12.82 -25.32 15.52
C LEU A 334 13.95 -26.29 15.91
N VAL A 335 13.77 -27.58 15.64
CA VAL A 335 14.69 -28.65 16.03
C VAL A 335 15.15 -29.40 14.78
N ASP A 336 16.45 -29.43 14.53
CA ASP A 336 17.04 -30.34 13.56
C ASP A 336 17.02 -31.75 14.16
N TRP A 337 16.12 -32.60 13.68
CA TRP A 337 15.93 -33.95 14.21
C TRP A 337 17.06 -34.91 13.81
N THR A 338 17.81 -34.61 12.75
CA THR A 338 18.94 -35.41 12.26
C THR A 338 20.04 -35.62 13.30
N PRO A 339 20.62 -34.58 13.94
CA PRO A 339 21.59 -34.75 15.01
C PRO A 339 20.98 -35.38 16.27
N LEU A 340 19.73 -35.04 16.62
CA LEU A 340 19.07 -35.59 17.80
C LEU A 340 18.88 -37.11 17.71
N ILE A 341 18.51 -37.62 16.53
CA ILE A 341 18.36 -39.06 16.28
C ILE A 341 19.74 -39.75 16.29
N ALA A 342 20.79 -39.06 15.83
CA ALA A 342 22.16 -39.57 15.86
C ALA A 342 22.75 -39.66 17.28
N ASP A 343 22.28 -38.84 18.24
CA ASP A 343 22.71 -38.88 19.64
C ASP A 343 21.96 -39.96 20.48
N ILE A 344 20.85 -40.48 19.97
CA ILE A 344 20.02 -41.50 20.64
C ILE A 344 20.52 -42.94 20.32
N HIS A 345 21.35 -43.09 19.29
CA HIS A 345 21.94 -44.36 18.85
C HIS A 345 23.46 -44.35 19.01
#